data_AF-A0A378W010-F1
#
_entry.id   AF-A0A378W010-F1
#
_cell.length_a   1.000
_cell.length_b   1.000
_cell.length_c   1.000
_cell.angle_alpha   90.00
_cell.angle_beta   90.00
_cell.angle_gamma   90.00
#
_symmetry.space_group_name_H-M   'P 1'
#
loop_
_entity.id
_entity.type
_entity.pdbx_description
1 polymer ?
#
loop_
_entity_poly.entity_id
_entity_poly.type
_entity_poly.pdbx_seq_one_letter_code
_entity_poly.pdbx_strand_id
1 'polypeptide(L)'
;MLLRTFGAELILTPAAEGMAGAIAKAQSLVDAHPDTYFMPRQFDNEANPEVHRKTTAEEIWNDTDGKVDVFVAGVGTGGTITGVGEVLKKYKPEVKVVAVEPEASPVLSGGEKGPHPIQGIGAGFIPTV
;
A
#
# COMPACT_ATOMS: atom_id res chain seq x y z
N MET A 1 15.97 -14.08 6.07
CA MET A 1 17.31 -14.10 5.42
C MET A 1 17.35 -13.48 4.02
N LEU A 2 16.23 -13.36 3.30
CA LEU A 2 16.21 -12.84 1.92
C LEU A 2 16.80 -11.42 1.78
N LEU A 3 16.36 -10.46 2.59
CA LEU A 3 16.81 -9.06 2.49
C LEU A 3 18.33 -8.90 2.67
N ARG A 4 18.92 -9.60 3.66
CA ARG A 4 20.38 -9.59 3.88
C ARG A 4 21.15 -10.20 2.70
N THR A 5 20.54 -11.14 1.98
CA THR A 5 21.17 -11.78 0.81
C THR A 5 21.31 -10.78 -0.34
N PHE A 6 20.38 -9.83 -0.46
CA PHE A 6 20.48 -8.69 -1.38
C PHE A 6 21.35 -7.54 -0.85
N GLY A 7 22.05 -7.72 0.28
CA GLY A 7 22.93 -6.71 0.87
C GLY A 7 22.23 -5.67 1.74
N ALA A 8 20.94 -5.84 2.05
CA ALA A 8 20.24 -4.90 2.93
C ALA A 8 20.69 -5.05 4.39
N GLU A 9 20.96 -3.92 5.04
CA GLU A 9 21.12 -3.85 6.48
C GLU A 9 19.74 -3.96 7.16
N LEU A 10 19.64 -4.81 8.20
CA LEU A 10 18.40 -4.99 8.96
C LEU A 10 18.54 -4.38 10.35
N ILE A 11 17.85 -3.26 10.55
CA ILE A 11 17.69 -2.62 11.86
C ILE A 11 16.37 -3.11 12.45
N LEU A 12 16.44 -3.92 13.51
CA LEU A 12 15.26 -4.42 14.20
C LEU A 12 14.82 -3.41 15.27
N THR A 13 13.52 -3.16 15.35
CA THR A 13 12.88 -2.32 16.39
C THR A 13 12.10 -3.19 17.39
N PRO A 14 11.73 -2.65 18.57
CA PRO A 14 10.93 -3.39 19.55
C PRO A 14 9.60 -3.87 18.97
N ALA A 15 9.31 -5.16 19.11
CA ALA A 15 8.10 -5.78 18.54
C ALA A 15 6.80 -5.16 19.07
N ALA A 16 6.79 -4.70 20.33
CA ALA A 16 5.63 -4.08 20.97
C ALA A 16 5.19 -2.75 20.30
N GLU A 17 6.11 -2.06 19.61
CA GLU A 17 5.82 -0.78 18.94
C GLU A 17 5.30 -0.98 17.50
N GLY A 18 5.38 -2.20 16.97
CA GLY A 18 4.89 -2.55 15.63
C GLY A 18 5.43 -1.64 14.53
N MET A 19 4.57 -1.34 13.55
CA MET A 19 4.93 -0.51 12.40
C MET A 19 5.24 0.94 12.79
N ALA A 20 4.56 1.47 13.81
CA ALA A 20 4.79 2.85 14.28
C ALA A 20 6.24 3.03 14.80
N GLY A 21 6.75 2.05 15.57
CA GLY A 21 8.15 2.06 16.03
C GLY A 21 9.16 1.96 14.88
N ALA A 22 8.87 1.12 13.88
CA ALA A 22 9.70 1.01 12.67
C ALA A 22 9.75 2.33 11.88
N ILE A 23 8.61 2.99 11.70
CA ILE A 23 8.51 4.31 11.04
C ILE A 23 9.28 5.37 11.84
N ALA A 24 9.08 5.43 13.15
CA ALA A 24 9.78 6.39 14.02
C ALA A 24 11.30 6.19 13.96
N LYS A 25 11.77 4.93 13.97
CA LYS A 25 13.20 4.63 13.80
C LYS A 25 13.71 5.06 12.44
N ALA A 26 12.99 4.77 11.35
CA ALA A 26 13.38 5.18 10.00
C ALA A 26 13.47 6.72 9.88
N GLN A 27 12.49 7.44 10.41
CA GLN A 27 12.50 8.90 10.45
C GLN A 27 13.70 9.44 11.22
N SER A 28 14.00 8.87 12.40
CA SER A 28 15.17 9.28 13.20
C SER A 28 16.50 9.13 12.46
N LEU A 29 16.63 8.13 11.58
CA LEU A 29 17.85 7.91 10.79
C LEU A 29 18.00 8.96 9.71
N VAL A 30 16.90 9.28 9.02
CA VAL A 30 16.85 10.33 7.98
C VAL A 30 17.12 11.70 8.58
N ASP A 31 16.53 12.02 9.74
CA ASP A 31 16.74 13.30 10.41
C ASP A 31 18.19 13.47 10.90
N ALA A 32 18.79 12.39 11.39
CA ALA A 32 20.18 12.40 11.86
C ALA A 32 21.22 12.40 10.73
N HIS A 33 20.90 11.78 9.59
CA HIS A 33 21.82 11.62 8.46
C HIS A 33 21.10 11.82 7.11
N PRO A 34 20.63 13.06 6.83
CA PRO A 34 19.79 13.33 5.66
C PRO A 34 20.50 13.10 4.32
N ASP A 35 21.83 13.24 4.28
CA ASP A 35 22.63 12.99 3.07
C ASP A 35 22.91 11.49 2.82
N THR A 36 22.56 10.62 3.78
CA THR A 36 22.83 9.17 3.72
C THR A 36 21.55 8.37 3.52
N TYR A 37 20.47 8.74 4.22
CA TYR A 37 19.23 7.98 4.20
C TYR A 37 18.12 8.72 3.46
N PHE A 38 17.45 7.99 2.59
CA PHE A 38 16.21 8.40 1.94
C PHE A 38 15.05 7.56 2.47
N MET A 39 13.93 8.20 2.78
CA MET A 39 12.68 7.51 3.14
C MET A 39 11.76 7.48 1.92
N PRO A 40 11.45 6.29 1.35
CA PRO A 40 10.56 6.21 0.19
C PRO A 40 9.10 6.52 0.49
N ARG A 41 8.70 6.40 1.77
CA ARG A 41 7.37 6.71 2.31
C ARG A 41 6.20 6.15 1.47
N GLN A 42 6.12 4.82 1.38
CA GLN A 42 5.13 4.14 0.53
C GLN A 42 3.64 4.48 0.80
N PHE A 43 3.30 5.05 1.96
CA PHE A 43 1.92 5.39 2.34
C PHE A 43 1.49 6.80 1.92
N ASP A 44 2.41 7.66 1.46
CA ASP A 44 2.12 9.04 1.04
C ASP A 44 2.82 9.46 -0.25
N ASN A 45 3.66 8.60 -0.83
CA ASN A 45 4.36 8.86 -2.07
C ASN A 45 3.48 8.55 -3.29
N GLU A 46 3.11 9.59 -4.05
CA GLU A 46 2.32 9.50 -5.29
C GLU A 46 2.91 8.57 -6.35
N ALA A 47 4.21 8.29 -6.33
CA ALA A 47 4.82 7.32 -7.22
C ALA A 47 4.22 5.89 -7.04
N ASN A 48 3.69 5.59 -5.84
CA ASN A 48 3.05 4.32 -5.53
C ASN A 48 1.74 4.11 -6.34
N PRO A 49 0.68 4.93 -6.22
CA PRO A 49 -0.48 4.77 -7.09
C PRO A 49 -0.15 5.02 -8.57
N GLU A 50 0.79 5.92 -8.87
CA GLU A 50 1.14 6.28 -10.25
C GLU A 50 1.67 5.12 -11.08
N VAL A 51 2.49 4.23 -10.49
CA VAL A 51 2.96 3.05 -11.24
C VAL A 51 1.78 2.15 -11.62
N HIS A 52 0.79 2.00 -10.74
CA HIS A 52 -0.40 1.21 -11.01
C HIS A 52 -1.31 1.83 -12.08
N ARG A 53 -1.40 3.18 -12.14
CA ARG A 53 -2.09 3.87 -13.24
C ARG A 53 -1.42 3.56 -14.59
N LYS A 54 -0.09 3.62 -14.64
CA LYS A 54 0.68 3.50 -15.88
C LYS A 54 0.85 2.08 -16.38
N THR A 55 0.75 1.09 -15.49
CA THR A 55 1.09 -0.30 -15.79
C THR A 55 -0.06 -1.23 -15.44
N THR A 56 -0.29 -1.49 -14.16
CA THR A 56 -1.26 -2.48 -13.69
C THR A 56 -2.68 -2.26 -14.25
N ALA A 57 -3.12 -1.01 -14.35
CA ALA A 57 -4.43 -0.69 -14.90
C ALA A 57 -4.53 -0.98 -16.40
N GLU A 58 -3.49 -0.59 -17.15
CA GLU A 58 -3.39 -0.83 -18.60
C GLU A 58 -3.32 -2.32 -18.91
N GLU A 59 -2.54 -3.07 -18.13
CA GLU A 59 -2.45 -4.53 -18.24
C GLU A 59 -3.83 -5.18 -18.07
N ILE A 60 -4.54 -4.85 -16.98
CA ILE A 60 -5.90 -5.36 -16.73
C ILE A 60 -6.86 -4.98 -17.86
N TRP A 61 -6.81 -3.73 -18.31
CA TRP A 61 -7.71 -3.25 -19.37
C TRP A 61 -7.47 -4.00 -20.68
N ASN A 62 -6.21 -4.12 -21.10
CA ASN A 62 -5.82 -4.75 -22.35
C ASN A 62 -6.06 -6.27 -22.31
N ASP A 63 -5.66 -6.94 -21.24
CA ASP A 63 -5.78 -8.41 -21.12
C ASP A 63 -7.23 -8.87 -20.97
N THR A 64 -8.14 -7.97 -20.58
CA THR A 64 -9.58 -8.25 -20.52
C THR A 64 -10.35 -7.78 -21.75
N ASP A 65 -9.68 -7.26 -22.78
CA ASP A 65 -10.31 -6.57 -23.93
C ASP A 65 -11.31 -5.48 -23.50
N GLY A 66 -11.05 -4.77 -22.39
CA GLY A 66 -11.96 -3.78 -21.82
C GLY A 66 -13.25 -4.37 -21.20
N LYS A 67 -13.31 -5.69 -21.00
CA LYS A 67 -14.49 -6.39 -20.45
C LYS A 67 -14.48 -6.52 -18.93
N VAL A 68 -13.47 -6.01 -18.23
CA VAL A 68 -13.50 -5.95 -16.76
C VAL A 68 -14.75 -5.21 -16.28
N ASP A 69 -15.48 -5.83 -15.35
CA ASP A 69 -16.68 -5.27 -14.74
C ASP A 69 -16.47 -4.95 -13.25
N VAL A 70 -15.63 -5.74 -12.57
CA VAL A 70 -15.34 -5.61 -11.15
C VAL A 70 -13.85 -5.81 -10.93
N PHE A 71 -13.22 -4.88 -10.24
CA PHE A 71 -11.86 -4.98 -9.73
C PHE A 71 -11.88 -5.07 -8.20
N VAL A 72 -11.22 -6.07 -7.63
CA VAL A 72 -11.16 -6.32 -6.19
C VAL A 72 -9.70 -6.31 -5.75
N ALA A 73 -9.37 -5.49 -4.75
CA ALA A 73 -8.01 -5.38 -4.24
C ALA A 73 -7.98 -5.24 -2.72
N GLY A 74 -7.07 -5.99 -2.09
CA GLY A 74 -6.71 -5.82 -0.69
C GLY A 74 -5.97 -4.51 -0.46
N VAL A 75 -6.31 -3.80 0.61
CA VAL A 75 -5.76 -2.45 0.89
C VAL A 75 -4.68 -2.51 1.96
N GLY A 76 -3.43 -2.41 1.53
CA GLY A 76 -2.27 -2.12 2.37
C GLY A 76 -1.94 -0.64 2.32
N THR A 77 -1.11 -0.24 1.36
CA THR A 77 -0.80 1.18 1.11
C THR A 77 -1.92 1.93 0.41
N GLY A 78 -2.79 1.25 -0.33
CA GLY A 78 -3.82 1.87 -1.17
C GLY A 78 -3.41 2.09 -2.63
N GLY A 79 -2.11 2.11 -2.94
CA GLY A 79 -1.62 2.44 -4.28
C GLY A 79 -2.25 1.61 -5.41
N THR A 80 -2.39 0.29 -5.22
CA THR A 80 -3.00 -0.57 -6.25
C THR A 80 -4.47 -0.23 -6.50
N ILE A 81 -5.28 -0.07 -5.45
CA ILE A 81 -6.72 0.18 -5.62
C ILE A 81 -6.99 1.59 -6.14
N THR A 82 -6.21 2.59 -5.70
CA THR A 82 -6.28 3.95 -6.23
C THR A 82 -5.91 3.95 -7.72
N GLY A 83 -4.69 3.52 -8.06
CA GLY A 83 -4.19 3.66 -9.42
C GLY A 83 -4.98 2.86 -10.45
N VAL A 84 -5.33 1.61 -10.12
CA VAL A 84 -6.17 0.79 -11.01
C VAL A 84 -7.59 1.31 -11.07
N GLY A 85 -8.18 1.65 -9.92
CA GLY A 85 -9.57 2.10 -9.85
C GLY A 85 -9.83 3.38 -10.65
N GLU A 86 -8.94 4.37 -10.55
CA GLU A 86 -9.06 5.64 -11.28
C GLU A 86 -9.00 5.46 -12.80
N VAL A 87 -8.04 4.66 -13.29
CA VAL A 87 -7.87 4.44 -14.73
C VAL A 87 -9.01 3.58 -15.29
N LEU A 88 -9.37 2.48 -14.64
CA LEU A 88 -10.48 1.64 -15.12
C LEU A 88 -11.81 2.42 -15.15
N LYS A 89 -12.09 3.25 -14.15
CA LYS A 89 -13.28 4.12 -14.15
C LYS A 89 -13.24 5.22 -15.20
N LYS A 90 -12.06 5.69 -15.61
CA LYS A 90 -11.91 6.62 -16.73
C LYS A 90 -12.27 5.95 -18.06
N TYR A 91 -11.91 4.69 -18.26
CA TYR A 91 -12.25 3.94 -19.47
C TYR A 91 -13.69 3.46 -19.49
N LYS A 92 -14.18 2.97 -18.34
CA LYS A 92 -15.49 2.37 -18.18
C LYS A 92 -16.08 2.76 -16.80
N PRO A 93 -16.82 3.89 -16.72
CA PRO A 93 -17.31 4.44 -15.45
C PRO A 93 -18.14 3.48 -14.59
N GLU A 94 -18.78 2.49 -15.22
CA GLU A 94 -19.58 1.45 -14.58
C GLU A 94 -18.76 0.37 -13.87
N VAL A 95 -17.43 0.31 -14.08
CA VAL A 95 -16.56 -0.64 -13.36
C VAL A 95 -16.70 -0.43 -11.86
N LYS A 96 -16.98 -1.52 -11.14
CA LYS A 96 -17.01 -1.55 -9.68
C LYS A 96 -15.61 -1.79 -9.16
N VAL A 97 -15.19 -0.99 -8.19
CA VAL A 97 -13.92 -1.14 -7.49
C VAL A 97 -14.22 -1.46 -6.04
N VAL A 98 -13.71 -2.57 -5.55
CA VAL A 98 -14.03 -3.11 -4.22
C VAL A 98 -12.75 -3.24 -3.39
N ALA A 99 -12.70 -2.51 -2.29
CA ALA A 99 -11.66 -2.61 -1.29
C ALA A 99 -11.88 -3.84 -0.41
N VAL A 100 -10.80 -4.55 -0.10
CA VAL A 100 -10.79 -5.64 0.89
C VAL A 100 -9.91 -5.25 2.07
N GLU A 101 -10.46 -5.38 3.27
CA GLU A 101 -9.76 -5.14 4.53
C GLU A 101 -10.08 -6.24 5.56
N PRO A 102 -9.28 -6.39 6.62
CA PRO A 102 -9.54 -7.36 7.68
C PRO A 102 -10.76 -6.96 8.53
N GLU A 103 -11.64 -7.92 8.81
CA GLU A 103 -12.78 -7.73 9.73
C GLU A 103 -12.34 -7.26 11.13
N ALA A 104 -11.19 -7.76 11.61
CA ALA A 104 -10.63 -7.40 12.92
C ALA A 104 -9.96 -6.01 12.94
N SER A 105 -9.82 -5.32 11.78
CA SER A 105 -9.26 -3.97 11.69
C SER A 105 -9.90 -3.16 10.55
N PRO A 106 -11.23 -2.93 10.56
CA PRO A 106 -11.95 -2.46 9.39
C PRO A 106 -12.04 -0.92 9.35
N VAL A 107 -10.87 -0.28 9.29
CA VAL A 107 -10.73 1.19 9.39
C VAL A 107 -11.37 1.90 8.19
N LEU A 108 -11.36 1.30 7.00
CA LEU A 108 -12.01 1.86 5.80
C LEU A 108 -13.54 1.81 5.92
N SER A 109 -14.07 0.81 6.63
CA SER A 109 -15.49 0.68 6.94
C SER A 109 -15.92 1.48 8.17
N GLY A 110 -15.03 2.28 8.76
CA GLY A 110 -15.31 3.13 9.92
C GLY A 110 -15.23 2.44 11.28
N GLY A 111 -14.68 1.23 11.34
CA GLY A 111 -14.38 0.55 12.61
C GLY A 111 -13.00 0.91 13.17
N GLU A 112 -12.66 0.27 14.29
CA GLU A 112 -11.39 0.48 15.00
C GLU A 112 -10.28 -0.43 14.47
N LYS A 113 -9.02 0.01 14.58
CA LYS A 113 -7.87 -0.84 14.26
C LYS A 113 -7.75 -2.01 15.26
N GLY A 114 -7.32 -3.17 14.78
CA GLY A 114 -7.13 -4.34 15.62
C GLY A 114 -6.11 -5.35 15.05
N PRO A 115 -5.65 -6.30 15.87
CA PRO A 115 -4.67 -7.29 15.42
C PRO A 115 -5.31 -8.31 14.46
N HIS A 116 -4.62 -8.62 13.35
CA HIS A 116 -5.05 -9.64 12.40
C HIS A 116 -3.85 -10.37 11.74
N PRO A 117 -4.04 -11.61 11.24
CA PRO A 117 -2.95 -12.39 10.64
C PRO A 117 -2.73 -12.12 9.14
N ILE A 118 -3.58 -11.31 8.49
CA ILE A 118 -3.55 -11.08 7.04
C ILE A 118 -2.40 -10.14 6.64
N GLN A 119 -1.23 -10.72 6.37
CA GLN A 119 -0.04 -9.94 5.98
C GLN A 119 -0.24 -9.26 4.62
N GLY A 120 0.14 -7.97 4.55
CA GLY A 120 0.12 -7.16 3.32
C GLY A 120 -1.03 -6.15 3.22
N ILE A 121 -2.08 -6.29 4.02
CA ILE A 121 -3.24 -5.37 4.06
C ILE A 121 -3.55 -4.92 5.49
N GLY A 122 -4.50 -4.02 5.68
CA GLY A 122 -5.02 -3.65 7.01
C GLY A 122 -4.01 -2.88 7.87
N ALA A 123 -3.46 -1.79 7.35
CA ALA A 123 -2.39 -1.03 8.03
C ALA A 123 -2.81 -0.39 9.38
N GLY A 124 -4.10 -0.41 9.72
CA GLY A 124 -4.63 0.15 10.97
C GLY A 124 -4.82 1.67 10.93
N PHE A 125 -4.80 2.27 9.74
CA PHE A 125 -5.12 3.67 9.43
C PHE A 125 -5.51 3.78 7.94
N ILE A 126 -6.07 4.92 7.53
CA ILE A 126 -6.37 5.23 6.13
C ILE A 126 -5.13 5.91 5.51
N PRO A 127 -4.47 5.31 4.50
CA PRO A 127 -3.33 5.93 3.81
C PRO A 127 -3.75 7.18 3.03
N THR A 128 -2.78 8.03 2.66
CA THR A 128 -3.07 9.31 1.97
C THR A 128 -2.96 9.25 0.45
N VAL A 129 -2.44 8.13 -0.11
CA VAL A 129 -2.42 7.86 -1.56
C VAL A 129 -3.79 7.49 -2.12
#